data_AF-A0A9Q0QCU2-F1
#
_entry.id   AF-A0A9Q0QCU2-F1
#
_cell.length_a   1.000
_cell.length_b   1.000
_cell.length_c   1.000
_cell.angle_alpha   90.00
_cell.angle_beta   90.00
_cell.angle_gamma   90.00
#
_symmetry.space_group_name_H-M   'P 1'
#
loop_
_entity.id
_entity.type
_entity.pdbx_description
1 polymer ?
#
loop_
_entity_poly.entity_id
_entity_poly.type
_entity_poly.pdbx_seq_one_letter_code
_entity_poly.pdbx_strand_id
1 'polypeptide(L)'
;MKQLVLSVHEGLMYVRLIEDNLDAKGELTNSRKAANVVWLGVDLYSKWLDVDLRKLSVQAESTKEILEKLSDVAKTRFVECKKIYMNQCLKERPSKWPIKVLAANSMYRISQTLLQNCDSRNEMDDERLFEALTVMISDILGACLTNLQRVIFYCLSRAVIEREYCVRKTVHILGETEKIRKLLDQQPVSTLDPDQMACIEEWRSLNDLKISSPFIPSSANSETVFSTSSDLYLTME
;
A
#
# COMPACT_ATOMS: atom_id res chain seq x y z
N MET A 1 3.00 -18.35 2.35
CA MET A 1 3.42 -17.72 1.08
C MET A 1 2.36 -17.80 -0.03
N LYS A 2 1.96 -18.99 -0.53
CA LYS A 2 0.94 -19.10 -1.61
C LYS A 2 -0.38 -18.37 -1.30
N GLN A 3 -0.87 -18.50 -0.06
CA GLN A 3 -2.08 -17.82 0.38
C GLN A 3 -1.95 -16.30 0.29
N LEU A 4 -0.83 -15.72 0.74
CA LEU A 4 -0.59 -14.28 0.67
C LEU A 4 -0.60 -13.79 -0.78
N VAL A 5 0.04 -14.51 -1.70
CA VAL A 5 0.06 -14.15 -3.12
C VAL A 5 -1.35 -14.16 -3.71
N LEU A 6 -2.15 -15.19 -3.41
CA LEU A 6 -3.55 -15.25 -3.84
C LEU A 6 -4.39 -14.12 -3.25
N SER A 7 -4.23 -13.83 -1.96
CA SER A 7 -4.95 -12.72 -1.29
C SER A 7 -4.57 -11.36 -1.86
N VAL A 8 -3.29 -11.13 -2.19
CA VAL A 8 -2.85 -9.89 -2.85
C VAL A 8 -3.39 -9.81 -4.26
N HIS A 9 -3.37 -10.91 -5.03
CA HIS A 9 -3.96 -10.96 -6.37
C HIS A 9 -5.43 -10.56 -6.34
N GLU A 10 -6.21 -11.16 -5.45
CA GLU A 10 -7.64 -10.84 -5.26
C GLU A 10 -7.84 -9.40 -4.81
N GLY A 11 -7.08 -8.93 -3.82
CA GLY A 11 -7.13 -7.55 -3.33
C GLY A 11 -6.84 -6.53 -4.43
N LEU A 12 -5.85 -6.79 -5.29
CA LEU A 12 -5.53 -5.93 -6.45
C LEU A 12 -6.66 -5.88 -7.48
N MET A 13 -7.46 -6.94 -7.62
CA MET A 13 -8.66 -6.89 -8.47
C MET A 13 -9.69 -5.90 -7.92
N TYR A 14 -9.89 -5.87 -6.60
CA TYR A 14 -10.81 -4.93 -5.95
C TYR A 14 -10.31 -3.49 -6.03
N VAL A 15 -9.03 -3.26 -5.71
CA VAL A 15 -8.38 -1.93 -5.83
C VAL A 15 -8.52 -1.40 -7.24
N ARG A 16 -8.25 -2.23 -8.26
CA ARG A 16 -8.37 -1.81 -9.66
C ARG A 16 -9.79 -1.37 -10.01
N LEU A 17 -10.83 -2.08 -9.55
CA LEU A 17 -12.21 -1.64 -9.82
C LEU A 17 -12.48 -0.27 -9.18
N ILE A 18 -12.05 -0.08 -7.93
CA ILE A 18 -12.25 1.17 -7.20
C ILE A 18 -11.55 2.32 -7.94
N GLU A 19 -10.28 2.14 -8.27
CA GLU A 19 -9.49 3.14 -9.00
C GLU A 19 -10.06 3.43 -10.39
N ASP A 20 -10.47 2.41 -11.16
CA ASP A 20 -11.03 2.59 -12.52
C ASP A 20 -12.29 3.47 -12.52
N ASN A 21 -13.04 3.50 -11.42
CA ASN A 21 -14.26 4.31 -11.32
C ASN A 21 -14.01 5.69 -10.68
N LEU A 22 -13.00 5.83 -9.82
CA LEU A 22 -12.70 7.10 -9.15
C LEU A 22 -11.67 7.95 -9.92
N ASP A 23 -10.77 7.34 -10.68
CA ASP A 23 -9.74 8.02 -11.49
C ASP A 23 -10.30 8.47 -12.86
N ALA A 24 -11.36 9.29 -12.83
CA ALA A 24 -12.04 9.76 -14.06
C ALA A 24 -11.12 10.54 -15.01
N LYS A 25 -10.05 11.16 -14.50
CA LYS A 25 -9.06 11.92 -15.28
C LYS A 25 -7.89 11.06 -15.77
N GLY A 26 -7.80 9.80 -15.36
CA GLY A 26 -6.72 8.89 -15.75
C GLY A 26 -5.36 9.27 -15.16
N GLU A 27 -5.33 10.02 -14.05
CA GLU A 27 -4.12 10.53 -13.40
C GLU A 27 -3.25 9.40 -12.82
N LEU A 28 -3.84 8.23 -12.57
CA LEU A 28 -3.16 7.05 -12.01
C LEU A 28 -2.81 5.99 -13.07
N THR A 29 -3.01 6.29 -14.35
CA THR A 29 -2.81 5.32 -15.45
C THR A 29 -1.41 4.70 -15.44
N ASN A 30 -0.36 5.50 -15.25
CA ASN A 30 1.02 4.99 -15.25
C ASN A 30 1.33 4.20 -13.97
N SER A 31 0.83 4.65 -12.82
CA SER A 31 0.92 3.92 -11.55
C SER A 31 0.27 2.53 -11.66
N ARG A 32 -0.96 2.44 -12.19
CA ARG A 32 -1.65 1.15 -12.43
C ARG A 32 -0.86 0.23 -13.35
N LYS A 33 -0.33 0.76 -14.45
CA LYS A 33 0.51 -0.01 -15.37
C LYS A 33 1.80 -0.50 -14.69
N ALA A 34 2.45 0.34 -13.89
CA ALA A 34 3.65 -0.04 -13.14
C ALA A 34 3.35 -1.13 -12.10
N ALA A 35 2.28 -0.97 -11.33
CA ALA A 35 1.83 -1.97 -10.36
C ALA A 35 1.54 -3.33 -11.04
N ASN A 36 0.84 -3.32 -12.18
CA ASN A 36 0.57 -4.54 -12.95
C ASN A 36 1.85 -5.23 -13.45
N VAL A 37 2.79 -4.46 -14.00
CA VAL A 37 4.07 -5.01 -14.49
C VAL A 37 4.87 -5.62 -13.34
N VAL A 38 4.95 -4.91 -12.21
CA VAL A 38 5.65 -5.40 -11.01
C VAL A 38 4.98 -6.65 -10.48
N TRP A 39 3.66 -6.64 -10.32
CA TRP A 39 2.91 -7.77 -9.78
C TRP A 39 3.03 -9.02 -10.66
N LEU A 40 2.88 -8.88 -11.99
CA LEU A 40 3.06 -10.00 -12.92
C LEU A 40 4.47 -10.59 -12.85
N GLY A 41 5.48 -9.75 -12.66
CA GLY A 41 6.86 -10.20 -12.43
C GLY A 41 6.97 -11.10 -11.20
N VAL A 42 6.36 -10.69 -10.09
CA VAL A 42 6.40 -11.42 -8.82
C VAL A 42 5.57 -12.70 -8.90
N ASP A 43 4.33 -12.61 -9.36
CA ASP A 43 3.35 -13.69 -9.39
C ASP A 43 3.78 -14.84 -10.32
N LEU A 44 4.16 -14.50 -11.56
CA LEU A 44 4.47 -15.51 -12.57
C LEU A 44 5.92 -15.97 -12.55
N TYR A 45 6.85 -15.05 -12.29
CA TYR A 45 8.29 -15.32 -12.45
C TYR A 45 9.06 -15.30 -11.13
N SER A 46 8.42 -14.95 -10.01
CA SER A 46 9.12 -14.71 -8.73
C SER A 46 10.27 -13.71 -8.91
N LYS A 47 10.04 -12.67 -9.74
CA LYS A 47 11.02 -11.61 -10.02
C LYS A 47 10.49 -10.24 -9.65
N TRP A 48 11.36 -9.39 -9.12
CA TRP A 48 11.06 -7.98 -8.94
C TRP A 48 12.12 -7.13 -9.63
N LEU A 49 11.72 -6.40 -10.69
CA LEU A 49 12.66 -5.66 -11.56
C LEU A 49 13.83 -6.55 -11.99
N ASP A 50 13.51 -7.69 -12.59
CA ASP A 50 14.45 -8.72 -13.05
C ASP A 50 15.33 -9.38 -11.97
N VAL A 51 15.25 -8.96 -10.72
CA VAL A 51 15.89 -9.66 -9.60
C VAL A 51 15.10 -10.93 -9.30
N ASP A 52 15.75 -12.07 -9.41
CA ASP A 52 15.16 -13.37 -9.06
C ASP A 52 15.11 -13.52 -7.54
N LEU A 53 13.89 -13.47 -6.99
CA LEU A 53 13.66 -13.48 -5.55
C LEU A 53 14.01 -14.84 -4.93
N ARG A 54 13.86 -15.95 -5.68
CA ARG A 54 14.19 -17.29 -5.18
C ARG A 54 15.69 -17.52 -5.14
N LYS A 55 16.39 -17.06 -6.18
CA LYS A 55 17.85 -17.09 -6.19
C LYS A 55 18.40 -16.21 -5.07
N LEU A 56 17.86 -15.02 -4.91
CA LEU A 56 18.28 -14.08 -3.87
C LEU A 56 18.07 -14.67 -2.46
N SER A 57 16.93 -15.32 -2.20
CA SER A 57 16.65 -15.92 -0.90
C SER A 57 17.59 -17.09 -0.54
N VAL A 58 18.15 -17.78 -1.53
CA VAL A 58 19.14 -18.86 -1.30
C VAL A 58 20.55 -18.30 -1.07
N GLN A 59 20.85 -17.13 -1.62
CA GLN A 59 22.19 -16.54 -1.61
C GLN A 59 22.43 -15.57 -0.46
N ALA A 60 21.38 -14.99 0.11
CA ALA A 60 21.49 -14.06 1.22
C ALA A 60 21.57 -14.81 2.55
N GLU A 61 22.37 -14.28 3.47
CA GLU A 61 22.56 -14.79 4.83
C GLU A 61 21.42 -14.34 5.75
N SER A 62 20.71 -13.26 5.40
CA SER A 62 19.59 -12.74 6.17
C SER A 62 18.55 -12.02 5.31
N THR A 63 17.35 -11.88 5.87
CA THR A 63 16.28 -11.06 5.29
C THR A 63 16.66 -9.59 5.15
N LYS A 64 17.49 -9.05 6.06
CA LYS A 64 18.04 -7.69 5.94
C LYS A 64 18.88 -7.55 4.68
N GLU A 65 19.78 -8.49 4.43
CA GLU A 65 20.64 -8.48 3.24
C GLU A 65 19.81 -8.61 1.93
N ILE A 66 18.72 -9.39 1.94
CA ILE A 66 17.78 -9.44 0.82
C ILE A 66 17.23 -8.04 0.54
N LEU A 67 16.71 -7.35 1.57
CA LEU A 67 16.12 -6.02 1.42
C LEU A 67 17.13 -4.95 1.00
N GLU A 68 18.36 -5.00 1.51
CA GLU A 68 19.47 -4.12 1.10
C GLU A 68 19.79 -4.32 -0.39
N LYS A 69 19.99 -5.57 -0.83
CA LYS A 69 20.23 -5.89 -2.24
C LYS A 69 19.10 -5.41 -3.15
N LEU A 70 17.84 -5.63 -2.76
CA LEU A 70 16.68 -5.13 -3.50
C LEU A 70 16.69 -3.59 -3.56
N SER A 71 16.97 -2.92 -2.44
CA SER A 71 17.02 -1.47 -2.36
C SER A 71 18.12 -0.88 -3.26
N ASP A 72 19.32 -1.44 -3.25
CA ASP A 72 20.46 -0.97 -4.04
C ASP A 72 20.24 -1.14 -5.54
N VAL A 73 19.71 -2.29 -5.96
CA VAL A 73 19.34 -2.54 -7.36
C VAL A 73 18.26 -1.55 -7.79
N ALA A 74 17.23 -1.35 -6.96
CA ALA A 74 16.16 -0.42 -7.26
C ALA A 74 16.64 1.03 -7.34
N LYS A 75 17.53 1.46 -6.44
CA LYS A 75 18.13 2.79 -6.43
C LYS A 75 18.94 3.04 -7.70
N THR A 76 19.77 2.07 -8.08
CA THR A 76 20.57 2.14 -9.32
C THR A 76 19.67 2.29 -10.54
N ARG A 77 18.67 1.40 -10.67
CA ARG A 77 17.68 1.46 -11.76
C ARG A 77 16.87 2.75 -11.76
N PHE A 78 16.50 3.25 -10.59
CA PHE A 78 15.76 4.50 -10.47
C PHE A 78 16.58 5.68 -10.98
N VAL A 79 17.85 5.80 -10.58
CA VAL A 79 18.75 6.86 -11.05
C VAL A 79 18.96 6.78 -12.55
N GLU A 80 19.20 5.58 -13.10
CA GLU A 80 19.35 5.38 -14.54
C GLU A 80 18.09 5.75 -15.32
N CYS A 81 16.93 5.25 -14.89
CA CYS A 81 15.66 5.57 -15.53
C CYS A 81 15.36 7.07 -15.42
N LYS A 82 15.55 7.68 -14.24
CA LYS A 82 15.29 9.11 -14.03
C LYS A 82 16.19 9.99 -14.91
N LYS A 83 17.43 9.58 -15.20
CA LYS A 83 18.30 10.25 -16.18
C LYS A 83 17.72 10.17 -17.60
N ILE A 84 17.29 8.99 -18.04
CA ILE A 84 16.68 8.77 -19.37
C ILE A 84 15.41 9.60 -19.54
N TYR A 85 14.58 9.66 -18.49
CA TYR A 85 13.26 10.31 -18.52
C TYR A 85 13.24 11.69 -17.84
N MET A 86 14.39 12.31 -17.62
CA MET A 86 14.53 13.52 -16.79
C MET A 86 13.54 14.63 -17.20
N ASN A 87 13.47 14.93 -18.49
CA ASN A 87 12.57 15.97 -19.02
C ASN A 87 11.09 15.69 -18.75
N GLN A 88 10.68 14.42 -18.73
CA GLN A 88 9.30 14.04 -18.43
C GLN A 88 9.06 14.08 -16.92
N CYS A 89 9.98 13.52 -16.12
CA CYS A 89 9.85 13.52 -14.67
C CYS A 89 9.86 14.93 -14.05
N LEU A 90 10.53 15.90 -14.66
CA LEU A 90 10.54 17.30 -14.20
C LEU A 90 9.25 18.07 -14.52
N LYS A 91 8.52 17.68 -15.57
CA LYS A 91 7.31 18.37 -16.03
C LYS A 91 6.02 17.78 -15.47
N GLU A 92 6.07 16.50 -15.10
CA GLU A 92 4.92 15.71 -14.70
C GLU A 92 4.94 15.43 -13.21
N ARG A 93 3.75 15.27 -12.64
CA ARG A 93 3.59 14.76 -11.27
C ARG A 93 4.13 13.33 -11.15
N PRO A 94 4.58 12.90 -9.96
CA PRO A 94 5.09 11.55 -9.76
C PRO A 94 4.17 10.43 -10.28
N SER A 95 2.85 10.54 -10.11
CA SER A 95 1.87 9.55 -10.61
C SER A 95 1.86 9.37 -12.13
N LYS A 96 2.35 10.37 -12.87
CA LYS A 96 2.47 10.39 -14.33
C LYS A 96 3.87 10.05 -14.83
N TRP A 97 4.83 9.82 -13.94
CA TRP A 97 6.17 9.40 -14.35
C TRP A 97 6.14 8.12 -15.19
N PRO A 98 7.16 7.88 -16.01
CA PRO A 98 7.24 6.66 -16.81
C PRO A 98 7.18 5.40 -15.96
N ILE A 99 6.52 4.38 -16.51
CA ILE A 99 6.25 3.09 -15.84
C ILE A 99 7.51 2.49 -15.21
N LYS A 100 8.64 2.53 -15.92
CA LYS A 100 9.93 2.00 -15.42
C LYS A 100 10.47 2.78 -14.22
N VAL A 101 10.32 4.11 -14.23
CA VAL A 101 10.72 4.98 -13.11
C VAL A 101 9.85 4.68 -11.90
N LEU A 102 8.53 4.58 -12.09
CA LEU A 102 7.58 4.23 -11.03
C LEU A 102 7.85 2.85 -10.42
N ALA A 103 8.10 1.85 -11.25
CA ALA A 103 8.40 0.49 -10.79
C ALA A 103 9.71 0.44 -9.97
N ALA A 104 10.77 1.13 -10.43
CA ALA A 104 12.04 1.27 -9.70
C ALA A 104 11.86 2.01 -8.37
N ASN A 105 11.15 3.14 -8.39
CA ASN A 105 10.87 3.92 -7.19
C ASN A 105 10.05 3.11 -6.16
N SER A 106 9.06 2.36 -6.62
CA SER A 106 8.22 1.51 -5.77
C SER A 106 9.04 0.46 -5.05
N MET A 107 9.90 -0.28 -5.78
CA MET A 107 10.80 -1.27 -5.18
C MET A 107 11.73 -0.62 -4.15
N TYR A 108 12.35 0.51 -4.51
CA TYR A 108 13.25 1.23 -3.60
C TYR A 108 12.55 1.65 -2.30
N ARG A 109 11.38 2.29 -2.41
CA ARG A 109 10.61 2.78 -1.26
C ARG A 109 10.15 1.64 -0.36
N ILE A 110 9.60 0.56 -0.95
CA ILE A 110 9.13 -0.58 -0.15
C ILE A 110 10.31 -1.24 0.58
N SER A 111 11.43 -1.50 -0.10
CA SER A 111 12.62 -2.06 0.53
C SER A 111 13.15 -1.17 1.66
N GLN A 112 13.21 0.15 1.45
CA GLN A 112 13.66 1.10 2.48
C GLN A 112 12.72 1.14 3.69
N THR A 113 11.40 1.18 3.48
CA THR A 113 10.43 1.14 4.59
C THR A 113 10.56 -0.15 5.40
N LEU A 114 10.77 -1.29 4.74
CA LEU A 114 10.97 -2.56 5.44
C LEU A 114 12.30 -2.60 6.21
N LEU A 115 13.38 -2.03 5.65
CA LEU A 115 14.67 -1.90 6.34
C LEU A 115 14.59 -1.04 7.59
N GLN A 116 13.90 0.10 7.53
CA GLN A 116 13.69 0.98 8.68
C GLN A 116 12.93 0.27 9.81
N ASN A 117 12.00 -0.63 9.46
CA ASN A 117 11.32 -1.47 10.43
C ASN A 117 12.24 -2.53 11.05
N CYS A 118 13.32 -2.97 10.37
CA CYS A 118 14.33 -3.85 10.95
C CYS A 118 15.16 -3.13 12.02
N ASP A 119 15.65 -1.93 11.70
CA ASP A 119 16.61 -1.22 12.54
C ASP A 119 15.98 -0.71 13.85
N SER A 120 14.67 -0.45 13.84
CA SER A 120 13.93 0.05 15.01
C SER A 120 13.56 -1.02 16.04
N ARG A 121 13.64 -2.32 15.71
CA ARG A 121 12.99 -3.40 16.49
C ARG A 121 13.89 -4.53 16.99
N ASN A 122 15.22 -4.42 16.86
CA ASN A 122 16.21 -5.51 16.98
C ASN A 122 15.91 -6.69 16.02
N GLU A 123 16.94 -7.48 15.66
CA GLU A 123 16.98 -8.52 14.60
C GLU A 123 15.60 -8.92 14.01
N MET A 124 15.40 -8.56 12.75
CA MET A 124 14.19 -8.96 12.01
C MET A 124 14.37 -10.39 11.51
N ASP A 125 13.63 -11.32 12.10
CA ASP A 125 13.43 -12.64 11.53
C ASP A 125 12.37 -12.63 10.41
N ASP A 126 12.25 -13.77 9.72
CA ASP A 126 11.37 -13.93 8.57
C ASP A 126 9.87 -13.78 8.93
N GLU A 127 9.47 -14.15 10.16
CA GLU A 127 8.09 -14.07 10.62
C GLU A 127 7.67 -12.60 10.83
N ARG A 128 8.53 -11.81 11.49
CA ARG A 128 8.28 -10.38 11.70
C ARG A 128 8.22 -9.60 10.39
N LEU A 129 9.08 -9.94 9.42
CA LEU A 129 8.96 -9.35 8.09
C LEU A 129 7.62 -9.69 7.44
N PHE A 130 7.24 -10.97 7.48
CA PHE A 130 6.00 -11.44 6.88
C PHE A 130 4.78 -10.75 7.52
N GLU A 131 4.78 -10.58 8.83
CA GLU A 131 3.76 -9.82 9.55
C GLU A 131 3.74 -8.34 9.11
N ALA A 132 4.88 -7.67 9.08
CA ALA A 132 4.97 -6.27 8.66
C ALA A 132 4.47 -6.06 7.22
N LEU A 133 4.80 -6.97 6.30
CA LEU A 133 4.27 -6.98 4.94
C LEU A 133 2.76 -7.18 4.91
N THR A 134 2.25 -8.13 5.71
CA THR A 134 0.82 -8.44 5.77
C THR A 134 0.03 -7.25 6.31
N VAL A 135 0.52 -6.58 7.35
CA VAL A 135 -0.07 -5.35 7.90
C VAL A 135 -0.06 -4.25 6.84
N MET A 136 1.08 -4.00 6.20
CA MET A 136 1.20 -2.97 5.17
C MET A 136 0.21 -3.17 4.02
N ILE A 137 0.08 -4.42 3.53
CA ILE A 137 -0.88 -4.79 2.48
C ILE A 137 -2.32 -4.62 2.98
N SER A 138 -2.61 -5.08 4.19
CA SER A 138 -3.96 -5.01 4.77
C SER A 138 -4.41 -3.55 4.98
N ASP A 139 -3.51 -2.67 5.40
CA ASP A 139 -3.79 -1.23 5.53
C ASP A 139 -4.08 -0.59 4.17
N ILE A 140 -3.29 -0.91 3.14
CA ILE A 140 -3.53 -0.42 1.77
C ILE A 140 -4.90 -0.89 1.29
N LEU A 141 -5.17 -2.20 1.37
CA LEU A 141 -6.44 -2.76 0.89
C LEU A 141 -7.62 -2.24 1.70
N GLY A 142 -7.49 -2.13 3.02
CA GLY A 142 -8.50 -1.57 3.91
C GLY A 142 -8.86 -0.14 3.53
N ALA A 143 -7.87 0.74 3.42
CA ALA A 143 -8.06 2.13 2.99
C ALA A 143 -8.66 2.24 1.58
N CYS A 144 -8.28 1.36 0.65
CA CYS A 144 -8.93 1.33 -0.66
C CYS A 144 -10.41 0.93 -0.56
N LEU A 145 -10.74 -0.08 0.25
CA LEU A 145 -12.11 -0.59 0.37
C LEU A 145 -13.09 0.41 1.03
N THR A 146 -12.62 1.37 1.84
CA THR A 146 -13.48 2.45 2.37
C THR A 146 -14.10 3.30 1.25
N ASN A 147 -13.43 3.39 0.10
CA ASN A 147 -13.90 4.13 -1.06
C ASN A 147 -15.04 3.42 -1.83
N LEU A 148 -15.39 2.18 -1.47
CA LEU A 148 -16.40 1.41 -2.20
C LEU A 148 -17.77 2.10 -2.20
N GLN A 149 -18.16 2.78 -1.13
CA GLN A 149 -19.41 3.55 -1.08
C GLN A 149 -19.43 4.68 -2.13
N ARG A 150 -18.30 5.36 -2.31
CA ARG A 150 -18.14 6.43 -3.31
C ARG A 150 -18.27 5.88 -4.72
N VAL A 151 -17.68 4.72 -4.98
CA VAL A 151 -17.80 4.01 -6.26
C VAL A 151 -19.26 3.68 -6.56
N ILE A 152 -20.04 3.21 -5.57
CA ILE A 152 -21.48 2.93 -5.75
C ILE A 152 -22.22 4.20 -6.17
N PHE A 153 -22.03 5.29 -5.43
CA PHE A 153 -22.69 6.57 -5.74
C PHE A 153 -22.30 7.09 -7.13
N TYR A 154 -21.02 6.99 -7.47
CA TYR A 154 -20.52 7.36 -8.79
C TYR A 154 -21.14 6.52 -9.91
N CYS A 155 -21.20 5.19 -9.74
CA CYS A 155 -21.84 4.28 -10.70
C CYS A 155 -23.29 4.68 -10.97
N LEU A 156 -24.06 5.00 -9.92
CA LEU A 156 -25.47 5.38 -10.02
C LEU A 156 -25.70 6.66 -10.83
N SER A 157 -24.67 7.52 -10.92
CA SER A 157 -24.70 8.79 -11.64
C SER A 157 -24.38 8.65 -13.14
N ARG A 158 -24.03 7.44 -13.63
CA ARG A 158 -23.68 7.20 -15.05
C ARG A 158 -24.90 6.94 -15.93
N ALA A 159 -24.71 7.07 -17.24
CA ALA A 159 -25.70 6.68 -18.25
C ALA A 159 -26.10 5.20 -18.12
N VAL A 160 -27.35 4.86 -18.45
CA VAL A 160 -28.01 3.59 -18.11
C VAL A 160 -27.18 2.34 -18.46
N ILE A 161 -26.56 2.29 -19.63
CA ILE A 161 -25.79 1.13 -20.10
C ILE A 161 -24.48 0.97 -19.29
N GLU A 162 -23.73 2.05 -19.10
CA GLU A 162 -22.50 2.02 -18.30
C GLU A 162 -22.79 1.80 -16.81
N ARG A 163 -23.95 2.30 -16.35
CA ARG A 163 -24.45 2.12 -14.98
C ARG A 163 -24.68 0.65 -14.66
N GLU A 164 -25.33 -0.12 -15.54
CA GLU A 164 -25.61 -1.53 -15.26
C GLU A 164 -24.33 -2.32 -15.00
N TYR A 165 -23.33 -2.19 -15.87
CA TYR A 165 -22.04 -2.88 -15.72
C TYR A 165 -21.30 -2.46 -14.45
N CYS A 166 -21.24 -1.15 -14.19
CA CYS A 166 -20.60 -0.57 -13.01
C CYS A 166 -21.28 -1.07 -11.73
N VAL A 167 -22.61 -0.93 -11.63
CA VAL A 167 -23.38 -1.33 -10.44
C VAL A 167 -23.27 -2.82 -10.19
N ARG A 168 -23.40 -3.68 -11.22
CA ARG A 168 -23.27 -5.15 -11.04
C ARG A 168 -21.91 -5.53 -10.44
N LYS A 169 -20.82 -4.95 -10.95
CA LYS A 169 -19.47 -5.22 -10.43
C LYS A 169 -19.29 -4.70 -9.00
N THR A 170 -19.73 -3.48 -8.73
CA THR A 170 -19.56 -2.87 -7.42
C THR A 170 -20.39 -3.58 -6.34
N VAL A 171 -21.62 -3.99 -6.66
CA VAL A 171 -22.46 -4.78 -5.73
C VAL A 171 -21.86 -6.16 -5.48
N HIS A 172 -21.27 -6.80 -6.50
CA HIS A 172 -20.57 -8.07 -6.31
C HIS A 172 -19.40 -7.92 -5.32
N ILE A 173 -18.54 -6.91 -5.49
CA ILE A 173 -17.46 -6.62 -4.54
C ILE A 173 -18.04 -6.33 -3.15
N LEU A 174 -19.10 -5.53 -3.05
CA LEU A 174 -19.73 -5.20 -1.77
C LEU A 174 -20.18 -6.44 -0.99
N GLY A 175 -20.59 -7.49 -1.72
CA GLY A 175 -20.91 -8.81 -1.18
C GLY A 175 -19.67 -9.58 -0.74
N GLU A 176 -18.66 -9.72 -1.61
CA GLU A 176 -17.41 -10.44 -1.30
C GLU A 176 -16.67 -9.81 -0.09
N THR A 177 -16.67 -8.48 0.00
CA THR A 177 -15.99 -7.74 1.07
C THR A 177 -16.91 -7.44 2.26
N GLU A 178 -18.09 -8.06 2.36
CA GLU A 178 -19.07 -7.76 3.42
C GLU A 178 -18.51 -8.06 4.83
N LYS A 179 -17.84 -9.20 5.00
CA LYS A 179 -17.24 -9.58 6.29
C LYS A 179 -16.12 -8.61 6.69
N ILE A 180 -15.28 -8.22 5.73
CA ILE A 180 -14.22 -7.23 5.96
C ILE A 180 -14.85 -5.90 6.37
N ARG A 181 -15.89 -5.44 5.66
CA ARG A 181 -16.61 -4.22 6.02
C ARG A 181 -17.20 -4.28 7.42
N LYS A 182 -17.85 -5.38 7.81
CA LYS A 182 -18.38 -5.54 9.17
C LYS A 182 -17.27 -5.44 10.24
N LEU A 183 -16.08 -5.97 9.96
CA LEU A 183 -14.93 -5.82 10.86
C LEU A 183 -14.44 -4.37 10.93
N LEU A 184 -14.43 -3.65 9.80
CA LEU A 184 -14.09 -2.23 9.75
C LEU A 184 -15.12 -1.37 10.50
N ASP A 185 -16.42 -1.67 10.36
CA ASP A 185 -17.53 -0.95 10.99
C ASP A 185 -17.59 -1.17 12.51
N GLN A 186 -17.13 -2.33 13.00
CA GLN A 186 -17.07 -2.67 14.43
C GLN A 186 -15.87 -2.01 15.15
N GLN A 187 -14.88 -1.58 14.39
CA GLN A 187 -13.76 -0.85 14.94
C GLN A 187 -14.21 0.59 15.24
N PRO A 188 -13.79 1.23 16.35
CA PRO A 188 -14.16 2.61 16.68
C PRO A 188 -13.46 3.62 15.75
N VAL A 189 -13.68 3.47 14.45
CA VAL A 189 -13.13 4.23 13.32
C VAL A 189 -13.96 5.48 13.05
N SER A 190 -14.93 5.77 13.92
CA SER A 190 -15.96 6.80 13.78
C SER A 190 -15.49 8.24 14.02
N THR A 191 -14.19 8.56 13.98
CA THR A 191 -13.69 9.93 14.17
C THR A 191 -13.21 10.61 12.89
N LEU A 192 -12.93 9.86 11.82
CA LEU A 192 -12.44 10.43 10.57
C LEU A 192 -13.57 10.60 9.55
N ASP A 193 -13.52 11.68 8.78
CA ASP A 193 -14.41 11.83 7.64
C ASP A 193 -14.06 10.82 6.52
N PRO A 194 -14.98 10.49 5.62
CA PRO A 194 -14.72 9.61 4.48
C PRO A 194 -13.52 9.99 3.60
N ASP A 195 -13.16 11.28 3.46
CA ASP A 195 -11.95 11.69 2.72
C ASP A 195 -10.68 11.30 3.47
N GLN A 196 -10.66 11.51 4.78
CA GLN A 196 -9.56 11.10 5.65
C GLN A 196 -9.35 9.58 5.67
N MET A 197 -10.44 8.80 5.73
CA MET A 197 -10.36 7.33 5.68
C MET A 197 -9.86 6.77 4.35
N ALA A 198 -9.95 7.55 3.28
CA ALA A 198 -9.41 7.18 1.97
C ALA A 198 -7.90 7.44 1.85
N CYS A 199 -7.35 8.29 2.73
CA CYS A 199 -5.94 8.62 2.78
C CYS A 199 -5.17 7.56 3.57
N ILE A 200 -4.14 6.96 2.96
CA ILE A 200 -3.42 5.85 3.60
C ILE A 200 -2.59 6.30 4.80
N GLU A 201 -1.99 7.49 4.75
CA GLU A 201 -1.22 8.03 5.86
C GLU A 201 -2.10 8.28 7.08
N GLU A 202 -3.31 8.79 6.86
CA GLU A 202 -4.28 9.06 7.93
C GLU A 202 -4.89 7.76 8.47
N TRP A 203 -5.19 6.82 7.58
CA TRP A 203 -5.61 5.46 7.94
C TRP A 203 -4.57 4.76 8.83
N ARG A 204 -3.29 4.81 8.45
CA ARG A 204 -2.20 4.21 9.22
C ARG A 204 -2.00 4.89 10.57
N SER A 205 -2.01 6.22 10.59
CA SER A 205 -1.86 6.99 11.84
C SER A 205 -2.91 6.57 12.88
N LEU A 206 -4.15 6.34 12.44
CA LEU A 206 -5.22 5.83 13.31
C LEU A 206 -4.93 4.41 13.83
N ASN A 207 -4.41 3.53 12.98
CA ASN A 207 -4.08 2.16 13.38
C ASN A 207 -2.87 2.11 14.33
N ASP A 208 -1.86 2.96 14.13
CA ASP A 208 -0.71 3.08 15.03
C ASP A 208 -1.13 3.63 16.41
N LEU A 209 -2.05 4.60 16.45
CA LEU A 209 -2.67 5.09 17.69
C LEU A 209 -3.41 3.98 18.46
N LYS A 210 -4.02 3.02 17.75
CA LYS A 210 -4.70 1.87 18.37
C LYS A 210 -3.71 0.84 18.91
N ILE A 211 -2.60 0.58 18.22
CA ILE A 211 -1.56 -0.38 18.67
C ILE A 211 -0.79 0.18 19.88
N SER A 212 -0.63 1.51 19.96
CA SER A 212 -0.02 2.19 21.12
C SER A 212 -0.99 2.42 22.29
N SER A 213 -2.29 2.14 22.13
CA SER A 213 -3.25 2.22 23.22
C SER A 213 -3.22 0.89 23.99
N PRO A 214 -2.77 0.85 25.25
CA PRO A 214 -2.93 -0.34 26.05
C PRO A 214 -4.43 -0.56 26.20
N PHE A 215 -4.92 -1.72 25.78
CA PHE A 215 -6.18 -2.24 26.31
C PHE A 215 -6.04 -2.28 27.83
N ILE A 216 -6.56 -1.27 28.52
CA ILE A 216 -6.70 -1.27 29.97
C ILE A 216 -8.04 -1.94 30.26
N PRO A 217 -8.08 -3.18 30.80
CA PRO A 217 -9.26 -3.60 31.53
C PRO A 217 -9.33 -2.72 32.78
N SER A 218 -10.36 -1.87 32.84
CA SER A 218 -10.86 -1.15 34.01
C SER A 218 -10.11 -1.39 35.33
N SER A 219 -9.25 -0.44 35.75
CA SER A 219 -9.27 0.10 37.12
C SER A 219 -8.35 1.32 37.31
N ALA A 220 -8.94 2.36 37.93
CA ALA A 220 -8.35 3.36 38.83
C ALA A 220 -7.14 4.22 38.40
N ASN A 221 -7.46 5.51 38.23
CA ASN A 221 -6.70 6.74 38.54
C ASN A 221 -5.18 6.63 38.75
N SER A 222 -4.43 7.30 37.88
CA SER A 222 -3.48 8.35 38.30
C SER A 222 -2.99 9.17 37.10
N GLU A 223 -2.93 10.48 37.31
CA GLU A 223 -2.40 11.46 36.38
C GLU A 223 -0.88 11.36 36.32
N THR A 224 -0.28 11.38 35.12
CA THR A 224 1.11 11.83 34.97
C THR A 224 1.35 12.44 33.59
N VAL A 225 1.95 13.62 33.62
CA VAL A 225 2.25 14.53 32.52
C VAL A 225 3.39 13.97 31.65
N PHE A 226 3.23 13.97 30.33
CA PHE A 226 4.31 13.74 29.38
C PHE A 226 4.69 15.04 28.66
N SER A 227 5.94 15.46 28.88
CA SER A 227 6.62 16.53 28.17
C SER A 227 6.88 16.10 26.72
N THR A 228 6.44 16.89 25.75
CA THR A 228 6.73 16.69 24.33
C THR A 228 8.03 17.40 23.95
N SER A 229 9.08 16.61 23.69
CA SER A 229 10.26 17.06 22.95
C SER A 229 9.93 17.00 21.46
N SER A 230 9.64 18.15 20.88
CA SER A 230 9.57 18.36 19.44
C SER A 230 10.96 18.37 18.86
N ASP A 231 11.26 17.53 17.86
CA ASP A 231 12.24 17.86 16.83
C ASP A 231 12.03 17.09 15.51
N LEU A 232 11.66 17.88 14.50
CA LEU A 232 12.19 17.93 13.13
C LEU A 232 12.09 16.69 12.21
N TYR A 233 11.03 16.68 11.39
CA TYR A 233 11.00 15.99 10.10
C TYR A 233 11.66 16.86 9.02
N LEU A 234 12.76 16.38 8.45
CA LEU A 234 13.28 16.89 7.18
C LEU A 234 12.51 16.25 6.02
N THR A 235 11.83 17.12 5.27
CA THR A 235 11.21 16.87 3.96
C THR A 235 12.29 16.75 2.90
N MET A 236 12.11 15.90 1.88
CA MET A 236 12.72 16.12 0.57
C MET A 236 11.77 15.68 -0.56
N GLU A 237 11.65 16.60 -1.53
CA GLU A 237 10.88 16.59 -2.79
C GLU A 237 11.22 15.45 -3.77
#